data_AF-A0AAN6RYY4-F1
#
_entry.id   AF-A0AAN6RYY4-F1
#
_cell.length_a   1.000
_cell.length_b   1.000
_cell.length_c   1.000
_cell.angle_alpha   90.00
_cell.angle_beta   90.00
_cell.angle_gamma   90.00
#
_symmetry.space_group_name_H-M   'P 1'
#
loop_
_entity.id
_entity.type
_entity.pdbx_description
1 polymer ?
#
loop_
_entity_poly.entity_id
_entity_poly.type
_entity_poly.pdbx_seq_one_letter_code
_entity_poly.pdbx_strand_id
1 'polypeptide(L)'
;MAVGLEPWIYILRGYCGSAVLATIFVAAPILSSFGVADAKSYKHPSGFRPLLVSLFLLYLGDIVVLVIEAQSRGELPDATASISISIFALTSAVQLEKLATLEKVKFSVSCIYLGSWVLLSTVEFFTIIWLWSRPSSALFPYLQFGIVFTAVELLAYIALSFLFYHACCERYESLTQSDIENGDAASESTGYDGDDDESESDSNDYKADPLGIRMEVRKEVGELGGWWPFIKKFRIFLKFMWPFGNALLQLRFILTLFFVMAGRFISVYKPLQTALLLDALASGADPWRPLAVVITINVADTVFSFVVKLLWIDVSLHRAKKLEVEVQSQIMSLDFSFHSQAQPTDVIKAVDNAGSVDTLLDSFIFQFGTNLVTLIVAIVQLFHRYGLYVILICTHTAAYYCIVEKRYVTVATAEHDKCNTLRDKQERRRQDSVRGWSTVSNHNRVKYETGLFSSAVGSWMSQWR
;
A
#
# COMPACT_ATOMS: atom_id res chain seq x y z
N MET A 1 21.78 -13.02 20.87
CA MET A 1 22.13 -12.04 19.82
C MET A 1 21.23 -12.31 18.63
N ALA A 2 20.64 -11.28 18.02
CA ALA A 2 19.77 -11.46 16.86
C ALA A 2 20.61 -11.80 15.62
N VAL A 3 20.22 -12.85 14.89
CA VAL A 3 20.80 -13.17 13.58
C VAL A 3 19.87 -12.61 12.52
N GLY A 4 19.99 -11.31 12.27
CA GLY A 4 19.43 -10.69 11.06
C GLY A 4 20.04 -11.34 9.81
N LEU A 5 19.39 -11.17 8.66
CA LEU A 5 20.15 -11.15 7.42
C LEU A 5 20.99 -9.87 7.44
N GLU A 6 22.28 -9.96 7.12
CA GLU A 6 23.15 -8.79 7.28
C GLU A 6 22.78 -7.74 6.22
N PRO A 7 22.49 -6.47 6.60
CA PRO A 7 21.88 -5.50 5.68
C PRO A 7 22.66 -5.26 4.39
N TRP A 8 23.98 -5.49 4.40
CA TRP A 8 24.85 -5.30 3.24
C TRP A 8 24.47 -6.18 2.04
N ILE A 9 23.84 -7.35 2.24
CA ILE A 9 23.44 -8.25 1.15
C ILE A 9 22.27 -7.67 0.37
N TYR A 10 21.24 -7.18 1.07
CA TYR A 10 20.11 -6.51 0.43
C TYR A 10 20.51 -5.14 -0.15
N ILE A 11 21.43 -4.43 0.51
CA ILE A 11 22.07 -3.24 -0.07
C ILE A 11 22.82 -3.59 -1.36
N LEU A 12 23.51 -4.74 -1.44
CA LEU A 12 24.20 -5.20 -2.65
C LEU A 12 23.22 -5.64 -3.77
N ARG A 13 22.17 -6.41 -3.46
CA ARG A 13 21.11 -6.81 -4.42
C ARG A 13 20.39 -5.57 -4.98
N GLY A 14 20.09 -4.59 -4.12
CA GLY A 14 19.50 -3.30 -4.50
C GLY A 14 20.45 -2.39 -5.29
N TYR A 15 21.73 -2.28 -4.88
CA TYR A 15 22.73 -1.49 -5.61
C TYR A 15 22.99 -2.07 -7.00
N CYS A 16 23.10 -3.40 -7.12
CA CYS A 16 23.17 -4.13 -8.39
C CYS A 16 21.98 -3.78 -9.31
N GLY A 17 20.74 -4.00 -8.86
CA GLY A 17 19.56 -3.69 -9.68
C GLY A 17 19.48 -2.22 -10.06
N SER A 18 19.78 -1.29 -9.14
CA SER A 18 19.82 0.14 -9.45
C SER A 18 20.92 0.52 -10.45
N ALA A 19 22.08 -0.14 -10.43
CA ALA A 19 23.17 0.07 -11.40
C ALA A 19 22.82 -0.51 -12.79
N VAL A 20 22.13 -1.64 -12.85
CA VAL A 20 21.64 -2.20 -14.12
C VAL A 20 20.52 -1.33 -14.70
N LEU A 21 19.58 -0.85 -13.88
CA LEU A 21 18.60 0.15 -14.30
C LEU A 21 19.28 1.45 -14.77
N ALA A 22 20.30 1.93 -14.07
CA ALA A 22 21.05 3.11 -14.50
C ALA A 22 21.75 2.89 -15.85
N THR A 23 22.41 1.75 -16.08
CA THR A 23 23.02 1.46 -17.39
C THR A 23 21.98 1.35 -18.50
N ILE A 24 20.82 0.73 -18.27
CA ILE A 24 19.73 0.65 -19.25
C ILE A 24 19.16 2.05 -19.56
N PHE A 25 18.83 2.85 -18.54
CA PHE A 25 18.20 4.17 -18.70
C PHE A 25 19.16 5.29 -19.10
N VAL A 26 20.48 5.13 -18.92
CA VAL A 26 21.49 6.11 -19.37
C VAL A 26 22.09 5.74 -20.73
N ALA A 27 22.36 4.46 -21.01
CA ALA A 27 22.90 4.05 -22.32
C ALA A 27 21.87 4.23 -23.44
N ALA A 28 20.58 3.96 -23.20
CA ALA A 28 19.53 4.11 -24.21
C ALA A 28 19.41 5.54 -24.79
N PRO A 29 19.28 6.63 -23.99
CA PRO A 29 19.23 7.99 -24.52
C PRO A 29 20.55 8.40 -25.17
N ILE A 30 21.71 8.02 -24.63
CA ILE A 30 23.02 8.31 -25.24
C ILE A 30 23.12 7.66 -26.63
N LEU A 31 22.77 6.38 -26.77
CA LEU A 31 22.72 5.68 -28.06
C LEU A 31 21.67 6.27 -29.02
N SER A 32 20.56 6.81 -28.51
CA SER A 32 19.57 7.52 -29.33
C SER A 32 20.10 8.86 -29.86
N SER A 33 20.92 9.58 -29.08
CA SER A 33 21.52 10.86 -29.51
C SER A 33 22.57 10.70 -30.63
N PHE A 34 23.14 9.50 -30.79
CA PHE A 34 23.94 9.10 -31.96
C PHE A 34 23.08 8.60 -33.15
N GLY A 35 21.76 8.77 -33.11
CA GLY A 35 20.85 8.47 -34.22
C GLY A 35 20.59 6.98 -34.46
N VAL A 36 20.73 6.13 -33.43
CA VAL A 36 20.73 4.66 -33.59
C VAL A 36 19.36 4.00 -33.33
N ALA A 37 18.40 4.67 -32.70
CA ALA A 37 17.10 4.09 -32.35
C ALA A 37 15.94 5.10 -32.40
N ASP A 38 14.82 4.65 -32.98
CA ASP A 38 13.58 5.41 -33.12
C ASP A 38 12.44 4.66 -32.40
N ALA A 39 11.72 5.32 -31.49
CA ALA A 39 10.76 4.66 -30.59
C ALA A 39 9.36 4.58 -31.22
N LYS A 40 8.97 3.38 -31.68
CA LYS A 40 7.58 3.06 -32.07
C LYS A 40 6.96 2.04 -31.11
N SER A 41 5.63 2.04 -31.05
CA SER A 41 4.86 1.02 -30.33
C SER A 41 4.89 -0.30 -31.10
N TYR A 42 5.19 -1.39 -30.39
CA TYR A 42 5.35 -2.73 -30.97
C TYR A 42 4.44 -3.76 -30.27
N LYS A 43 4.18 -4.87 -30.96
CA LYS A 43 3.12 -5.83 -30.63
C LYS A 43 3.75 -7.12 -30.07
N HIS A 44 3.65 -7.34 -28.76
CA HIS A 44 4.32 -8.46 -28.08
C HIS A 44 3.92 -9.84 -28.66
N PRO A 45 4.88 -10.78 -28.83
CA PRO A 45 4.59 -12.15 -29.25
C PRO A 45 3.82 -12.93 -28.16
N SER A 46 3.13 -14.00 -28.56
CA SER A 46 2.25 -14.78 -27.67
C SER A 46 2.98 -15.44 -26.50
N GLY A 47 4.14 -16.07 -26.75
CA GLY A 47 4.94 -16.77 -25.74
C GLY A 47 5.55 -15.88 -24.65
N PHE A 48 5.58 -14.56 -24.84
CA PHE A 48 6.08 -13.60 -23.84
C PHE A 48 5.20 -13.54 -22.57
N ARG A 49 3.88 -13.73 -22.74
CA ARG A 49 2.89 -13.58 -21.65
C ARG A 49 3.04 -14.60 -20.52
N PRO A 50 3.09 -15.93 -20.77
CA PRO A 50 3.25 -16.91 -19.69
C PRO A 50 4.59 -16.78 -18.96
N LEU A 51 5.66 -16.41 -19.67
CA LEU A 51 6.98 -16.19 -19.07
C LEU A 51 6.94 -15.03 -18.07
N LEU A 52 6.37 -13.89 -18.46
CA LEU A 52 6.20 -12.72 -17.59
C LEU A 52 5.32 -13.05 -16.36
N VAL A 53 4.25 -13.83 -16.53
CA VAL A 53 3.40 -14.29 -15.42
C VAL A 53 4.15 -15.23 -14.47
N SER A 54 4.98 -16.15 -14.99
CA SER A 54 5.82 -17.03 -14.17
C SER A 54 6.82 -16.24 -13.32
N LEU A 55 7.53 -15.28 -13.93
CA LEU A 55 8.46 -14.39 -13.24
C LEU A 55 7.76 -13.51 -12.18
N PHE A 56 6.55 -13.03 -12.45
CA PHE A 56 5.72 -12.33 -11.45
C PHE A 56 5.33 -13.23 -10.26
N LEU A 57 5.01 -14.50 -10.50
CA LEU A 57 4.64 -15.45 -9.45
C LEU A 57 5.83 -15.82 -8.55
N LEU A 58 7.04 -15.95 -9.09
CA LEU A 58 8.27 -16.16 -8.31
C LEU A 58 8.51 -15.01 -7.32
N TYR A 59 8.48 -13.75 -7.80
CA TYR A 59 8.63 -12.58 -6.94
C TYR A 59 7.51 -12.39 -5.92
N LEU A 60 6.29 -12.86 -6.23
CA LEU A 60 5.19 -12.89 -5.26
C LEU A 60 5.47 -13.92 -4.16
N GLY A 61 6.08 -15.07 -4.50
CA GLY A 61 6.60 -16.05 -3.55
C GLY A 61 7.68 -15.49 -2.62
N ASP A 62 8.70 -14.82 -3.17
CA ASP A 62 9.82 -14.24 -2.39
C ASP A 62 9.31 -13.22 -1.33
N ILE A 63 8.31 -12.40 -1.69
CA ILE A 63 7.65 -11.49 -0.73
C ILE A 63 6.79 -12.24 0.30
N VAL A 64 6.08 -13.31 -0.09
CA VAL A 64 5.30 -14.12 0.86
C VAL A 64 6.22 -14.79 1.89
N VAL A 65 7.39 -15.29 1.47
CA VAL A 65 8.41 -15.84 2.38
C VAL A 65 8.90 -14.78 3.38
N LEU A 66 9.22 -13.56 2.94
CA LEU A 66 9.59 -12.45 3.85
C LEU A 66 8.46 -12.06 4.83
N VAL A 67 7.21 -12.09 4.40
CA VAL A 67 6.05 -11.77 5.25
C VAL A 67 5.81 -12.88 6.30
N ILE A 68 6.07 -14.13 5.95
CA ILE A 68 6.03 -15.28 6.87
C ILE A 68 7.20 -15.21 7.88
N GLU A 69 8.41 -14.91 7.41
CA GLU A 69 9.57 -14.72 8.29
C GLU A 69 9.32 -13.58 9.30
N ALA A 70 8.84 -12.42 8.84
CA ALA A 70 8.48 -11.30 9.71
C ALA A 70 7.39 -11.69 10.73
N GLN A 71 6.33 -12.39 10.28
CA GLN A 71 5.30 -12.90 11.18
C GLN A 71 5.86 -13.86 12.24
N SER A 72 6.81 -14.72 11.89
CA SER A 72 7.43 -15.67 12.84
C SER A 72 8.32 -15.00 13.89
N ARG A 73 8.88 -13.82 13.58
CA ARG A 73 9.71 -13.01 14.49
C ARG A 73 8.89 -12.04 15.36
N GLY A 74 7.66 -11.71 14.95
CA GLY A 74 6.87 -10.65 15.58
C GLY A 74 7.34 -9.23 15.25
N GLU A 75 8.27 -9.09 14.30
CA GLU A 75 8.88 -7.83 13.86
C GLU A 75 8.27 -7.38 12.52
N LEU A 76 8.52 -6.13 12.12
CA LEU A 76 8.16 -5.66 10.77
C LEU A 76 9.14 -6.25 9.73
N PRO A 77 8.68 -6.57 8.50
CA PRO A 77 9.56 -7.10 7.46
C PRO A 77 10.64 -6.09 7.08
N ASP A 78 11.88 -6.57 6.89
CA ASP A 78 13.04 -5.74 6.62
C ASP A 78 12.83 -4.87 5.36
N ALA A 79 12.80 -3.56 5.54
CA ALA A 79 12.54 -2.62 4.44
C ALA A 79 13.65 -2.67 3.38
N THR A 80 14.90 -2.92 3.80
CA THR A 80 16.05 -3.14 2.91
C THR A 80 15.84 -4.36 2.00
N ALA A 81 15.34 -5.46 2.55
CA ALA A 81 15.05 -6.69 1.82
C ALA A 81 14.02 -6.46 0.71
N SER A 82 12.85 -5.91 1.08
CA SER A 82 11.77 -5.63 0.12
C SER A 82 12.18 -4.64 -0.96
N ILE A 83 12.86 -3.54 -0.61
CA ILE A 83 13.35 -2.57 -1.59
C ILE A 83 14.31 -3.24 -2.58
N SER A 84 15.20 -4.12 -2.10
CA SER A 84 16.14 -4.83 -2.96
C SER A 84 15.43 -5.77 -3.96
N ILE A 85 14.46 -6.57 -3.48
CA ILE A 85 13.66 -7.48 -4.32
C ILE A 85 12.83 -6.70 -5.33
N SER A 86 12.16 -5.62 -4.90
CA SER A 86 11.34 -4.78 -5.77
C SER A 86 12.15 -4.13 -6.90
N ILE A 87 13.37 -3.67 -6.60
CA ILE A 87 14.29 -3.12 -7.61
C ILE A 87 14.79 -4.24 -8.53
N PHE A 88 15.10 -5.42 -8.01
CA PHE A 88 15.55 -6.57 -8.81
C PHE A 88 14.46 -7.07 -9.77
N ALA A 89 13.21 -7.15 -9.32
CA ALA A 89 12.03 -7.49 -10.12
C ALA A 89 11.73 -6.47 -11.22
N LEU A 90 11.91 -5.18 -10.94
CA LEU A 90 11.80 -4.13 -11.94
C LEU A 90 12.94 -4.27 -12.98
N THR A 91 14.15 -4.59 -12.53
CA THR A 91 15.34 -4.78 -13.39
C THR A 91 15.16 -5.94 -14.37
N SER A 92 14.87 -7.14 -13.86
CA SER A 92 14.73 -8.37 -14.66
C SER A 92 13.58 -8.28 -15.66
N ALA A 93 12.45 -7.68 -15.28
CA ALA A 93 11.32 -7.51 -16.17
C ALA A 93 11.52 -6.40 -17.22
N VAL A 94 12.27 -5.33 -16.95
CA VAL A 94 12.72 -4.38 -17.99
C VAL A 94 13.63 -5.10 -19.00
N GLN A 95 14.57 -5.92 -18.54
CA GLN A 95 15.44 -6.71 -19.42
C GLN A 95 14.63 -7.69 -20.29
N LEU A 96 13.63 -8.35 -19.72
CA LEU A 96 12.72 -9.24 -20.44
C LEU A 96 11.91 -8.51 -21.52
N GLU A 97 11.40 -7.30 -21.23
CA GLU A 97 10.72 -6.47 -22.24
C GLU A 97 11.67 -6.12 -23.39
N LYS A 98 12.92 -5.72 -23.11
CA LYS A 98 13.90 -5.40 -24.16
C LYS A 98 14.31 -6.61 -24.98
N LEU A 99 14.43 -7.79 -24.36
CA LEU A 99 14.65 -9.07 -25.04
C LEU A 99 13.56 -9.33 -26.09
N ALA A 100 12.28 -9.10 -25.75
CA ALA A 100 11.16 -9.22 -26.68
C ALA A 100 11.11 -8.17 -27.81
N THR A 101 12.00 -7.16 -27.80
CA THR A 101 12.12 -6.13 -28.86
C THR A 101 13.37 -6.28 -29.74
N LEU A 102 14.16 -7.34 -29.57
CA LEU A 102 15.47 -7.53 -30.24
C LEU A 102 15.44 -7.66 -31.76
N GLU A 103 14.27 -7.87 -32.39
CA GLU A 103 14.10 -8.13 -33.83
C GLU A 103 14.94 -7.21 -34.75
N LYS A 104 15.14 -5.94 -34.34
CA LYS A 104 15.77 -4.85 -35.12
C LYS A 104 17.01 -4.21 -34.46
N VAL A 105 17.57 -4.78 -33.41
CA VAL A 105 18.68 -4.16 -32.64
C VAL A 105 20.05 -4.57 -33.18
N LYS A 106 21.03 -3.65 -33.20
CA LYS A 106 22.41 -3.90 -33.66
C LYS A 106 23.21 -4.70 -32.63
N PHE A 107 24.01 -5.66 -33.10
CA PHE A 107 24.87 -6.57 -32.32
C PHE A 107 25.59 -5.95 -31.11
N SER A 108 26.22 -4.77 -31.29
CA SER A 108 26.96 -4.07 -30.22
C SER A 108 26.11 -3.69 -29.00
N VAL A 109 24.79 -3.59 -29.13
CA VAL A 109 23.88 -3.28 -28.03
C VAL A 109 23.44 -4.57 -27.32
N SER A 110 23.30 -5.69 -28.04
CA SER A 110 22.99 -7.00 -27.47
C SER A 110 24.05 -7.47 -26.46
N CYS A 111 25.33 -7.17 -26.71
CA CYS A 111 26.43 -7.49 -25.77
C CYS A 111 26.27 -6.80 -24.40
N ILE A 112 25.74 -5.57 -24.37
CA ILE A 112 25.49 -4.83 -23.12
C ILE A 112 24.36 -5.51 -22.33
N TYR A 113 23.29 -5.91 -23.02
CA TYR A 113 22.19 -6.65 -22.39
C TYR A 113 22.63 -8.04 -21.90
N LEU A 114 23.45 -8.77 -22.66
CA LEU A 114 24.03 -10.06 -22.24
C LEU A 114 24.84 -9.89 -20.95
N GLY A 115 25.75 -8.90 -20.92
CA GLY A 115 26.52 -8.57 -19.72
C GLY A 115 25.63 -8.23 -18.52
N SER A 116 24.49 -7.58 -18.73
CA SER A 116 23.54 -7.27 -17.66
C SER A 116 22.79 -8.51 -17.12
N TRP A 117 22.44 -9.50 -17.94
CA TRP A 117 21.87 -10.77 -17.47
C TRP A 117 22.88 -11.59 -16.65
N VAL A 118 24.13 -11.65 -17.11
CA VAL A 118 25.23 -12.29 -16.36
C VAL A 118 25.48 -11.59 -15.02
N LEU A 119 25.30 -10.27 -14.94
CA LEU A 119 25.47 -9.51 -13.70
C LEU A 119 24.35 -9.83 -12.68
N LEU A 120 23.09 -9.97 -13.10
CA LEU A 120 22.02 -10.46 -12.20
C LEU A 120 22.32 -11.89 -11.73
N SER A 121 22.69 -12.78 -12.64
CA SER A 121 22.97 -14.19 -12.32
C SER A 121 24.15 -14.36 -11.35
N THR A 122 25.22 -13.57 -11.47
CA THR A 122 26.36 -13.65 -10.52
C THR A 122 26.00 -13.12 -9.14
N VAL A 123 25.07 -12.16 -9.02
CA VAL A 123 24.58 -11.69 -7.71
C VAL A 123 23.70 -12.72 -7.03
N GLU A 124 22.76 -13.38 -7.73
CA GLU A 124 21.98 -14.48 -7.12
C GLU A 124 22.82 -15.71 -6.78
N PHE A 125 23.83 -16.03 -7.59
CA PHE A 125 24.79 -17.07 -7.24
C PHE A 125 25.56 -16.73 -5.95
N PHE A 126 25.90 -15.46 -5.75
CA PHE A 126 26.57 -14.99 -4.53
C PHE A 126 25.65 -14.97 -3.30
N THR A 127 24.36 -14.59 -3.43
CA THR A 127 23.40 -14.67 -2.32
C THR A 127 23.22 -16.12 -1.86
N ILE A 128 23.08 -17.07 -2.80
CA ILE A 128 22.92 -18.50 -2.50
C ILE A 128 24.18 -19.07 -1.82
N ILE A 129 25.38 -18.79 -2.31
CA ILE A 129 26.64 -19.24 -1.68
C ILE A 129 26.73 -18.74 -0.23
N TRP A 130 26.41 -17.47 0.01
CA TRP A 130 26.48 -16.91 1.36
C TRP A 130 25.41 -17.51 2.29
N LEU A 131 24.19 -17.70 1.80
CA LEU A 131 23.08 -18.27 2.54
C LEU A 131 23.33 -19.75 2.91
N TRP A 132 24.00 -20.50 2.02
CA TRP A 132 24.49 -21.87 2.25
C TRP A 132 25.68 -21.94 3.22
N SER A 133 26.48 -20.87 3.32
CA SER A 133 27.67 -20.81 4.19
C SER A 133 27.37 -20.56 5.67
N ARG A 134 26.10 -20.46 6.08
CA ARG A 134 25.72 -20.28 7.50
C ARG A 134 25.74 -21.61 8.28
N PRO A 135 26.29 -21.64 9.51
CA PRO A 135 26.32 -22.87 10.32
C PRO A 135 24.91 -23.32 10.72
N SER A 136 24.65 -24.63 10.59
CA SER A 136 23.32 -25.24 10.52
C SER A 136 22.51 -25.31 11.84
N SER A 137 22.84 -24.51 12.85
CA SER A 137 22.33 -24.68 14.23
C SER A 137 20.91 -24.14 14.49
N ALA A 138 20.24 -23.55 13.49
CA ALA A 138 18.84 -23.13 13.57
C ALA A 138 18.15 -23.10 12.19
N LEU A 139 17.97 -24.26 11.57
CA LEU A 139 17.20 -24.40 10.33
C LEU A 139 15.69 -24.30 10.61
N PHE A 140 15.18 -23.06 10.68
CA PHE A 140 13.75 -22.80 10.57
C PHE A 140 13.27 -23.09 9.13
N PRO A 141 12.07 -23.65 8.92
CA PRO A 141 11.62 -24.09 7.60
C PRO A 141 11.52 -22.96 6.56
N TYR A 142 11.17 -21.74 6.97
CA TYR A 142 11.08 -20.58 6.07
C TYR A 142 12.43 -20.26 5.37
N LEU A 143 13.57 -20.53 6.03
CA LEU A 143 14.89 -20.31 5.46
C LEU A 143 15.19 -21.30 4.31
N GLN A 144 14.70 -22.54 4.44
CA GLN A 144 14.82 -23.54 3.38
C GLN A 144 13.96 -23.17 2.17
N PHE A 145 12.74 -22.68 2.39
CA PHE A 145 11.89 -22.17 1.30
C PHE A 145 12.54 -20.97 0.58
N GLY A 146 13.12 -20.01 1.29
CA GLY A 146 13.86 -18.89 0.68
C GLY A 146 15.06 -19.33 -0.17
N ILE A 147 15.82 -20.34 0.27
CA ILE A 147 16.90 -20.95 -0.52
C ILE A 147 16.35 -21.62 -1.79
N VAL A 148 15.20 -22.30 -1.70
CA VAL A 148 14.56 -22.96 -2.86
C VAL A 148 14.03 -21.95 -3.87
N PHE A 149 13.34 -20.89 -3.43
CA PHE A 149 12.84 -19.85 -4.34
C PHE A 149 13.98 -19.11 -5.04
N THR A 150 15.00 -18.66 -4.31
CA THR A 150 16.18 -18.01 -4.92
C THR A 150 16.97 -18.94 -5.85
N ALA A 151 17.04 -20.25 -5.58
CA ALA A 151 17.63 -21.23 -6.49
C ALA A 151 16.80 -21.44 -7.77
N VAL A 152 15.46 -21.43 -7.68
CA VAL A 152 14.57 -21.46 -8.85
C VAL A 152 14.66 -20.16 -9.65
N GLU A 153 14.78 -19.00 -8.99
CA GLU A 153 15.09 -17.73 -9.67
C GLU A 153 16.43 -17.81 -10.42
N LEU A 154 17.52 -18.29 -9.78
CA LEU A 154 18.81 -18.45 -10.46
C LEU A 154 18.72 -19.40 -11.66
N LEU A 155 17.99 -20.51 -11.55
CA LEU A 155 17.76 -21.42 -12.69
C LEU A 155 16.96 -20.73 -13.82
N ALA A 156 15.97 -19.91 -13.49
CA ALA A 156 15.27 -19.08 -14.47
C ALA A 156 16.19 -18.02 -15.11
N TYR A 157 17.09 -17.40 -14.35
CA TYR A 157 18.10 -16.46 -14.88
C TYR A 157 19.12 -17.13 -15.79
N ILE A 158 19.57 -18.34 -15.45
CA ILE A 158 20.48 -19.12 -16.30
C ILE A 158 19.74 -19.56 -17.57
N ALA A 159 18.49 -20.03 -17.47
CA ALA A 159 17.67 -20.39 -18.62
C ALA A 159 17.38 -19.17 -19.53
N LEU A 160 17.10 -18.00 -18.97
CA LEU A 160 16.90 -16.75 -19.73
C LEU A 160 18.20 -16.24 -20.35
N SER A 161 19.33 -16.37 -19.66
CA SER A 161 20.66 -16.06 -20.21
C SER A 161 21.03 -17.02 -21.34
N PHE A 162 20.68 -18.30 -21.22
CA PHE A 162 20.88 -19.31 -22.25
C PHE A 162 19.96 -19.10 -23.45
N LEU A 163 18.68 -18.74 -23.24
CA LEU A 163 17.76 -18.33 -24.30
C LEU A 163 18.21 -17.03 -24.99
N PHE A 164 18.79 -16.08 -24.27
CA PHE A 164 19.39 -14.87 -24.86
C PHE A 164 20.62 -15.20 -25.70
N TYR A 165 21.51 -16.07 -25.19
CA TYR A 165 22.67 -16.59 -25.92
C TYR A 165 22.22 -17.36 -27.17
N HIS A 166 21.23 -18.23 -27.05
CA HIS A 166 20.64 -18.99 -28.15
C HIS A 166 20.03 -18.06 -29.19
N ALA A 167 19.25 -17.05 -28.80
CA ALA A 167 18.71 -16.05 -29.74
C ALA A 167 19.79 -15.20 -30.43
N CYS A 168 20.97 -15.05 -29.82
CA CYS A 168 22.14 -14.43 -30.46
C CYS A 168 22.87 -15.39 -31.40
N CYS A 169 22.94 -16.69 -31.06
CA CYS A 169 23.45 -17.75 -31.93
C CYS A 169 22.52 -18.01 -33.12
N GLU A 170 21.20 -18.10 -32.95
CA GLU A 170 20.22 -18.15 -34.04
C GLU A 170 20.35 -16.96 -34.99
N ARG A 171 20.71 -15.76 -34.50
CA ARG A 171 20.99 -14.62 -35.37
C ARG A 171 22.29 -14.78 -36.17
N TYR A 172 23.26 -15.53 -35.66
CA TYR A 172 24.49 -15.91 -36.35
C TYR A 172 24.26 -17.07 -37.35
N GLU A 173 23.47 -18.09 -36.96
CA GLU A 173 23.10 -19.23 -37.80
C GLU A 173 22.05 -18.88 -38.87
N SER A 174 21.23 -17.84 -38.67
CA SER A 174 20.33 -17.30 -39.72
C SER A 174 21.06 -16.69 -40.92
N LEU A 175 22.40 -16.58 -40.87
CA LEU A 175 23.27 -16.25 -42.00
C LEU A 175 23.89 -17.48 -42.68
N THR A 176 23.76 -18.68 -42.10
CA THR A 176 24.33 -19.94 -42.62
C THR A 176 23.29 -21.03 -42.89
N GLN A 177 22.08 -20.92 -42.36
CA GLN A 177 20.96 -21.83 -42.59
C GLN A 177 19.92 -21.26 -43.58
N SER A 178 20.39 -20.54 -44.61
CA SER A 178 19.63 -20.40 -45.87
C SER A 178 19.73 -21.67 -46.72
N ASP A 179 20.70 -22.52 -46.41
CA ASP A 179 20.85 -23.88 -46.94
C ASP A 179 20.29 -24.90 -45.92
N ILE A 180 19.81 -26.04 -46.45
CA ILE A 180 19.24 -27.18 -45.71
C ILE A 180 17.86 -26.90 -45.06
N GLU A 181 16.86 -27.07 -45.93
CA GLU A 181 15.43 -27.26 -45.71
C GLU A 181 15.01 -28.46 -44.81
N ASN A 182 13.81 -28.31 -44.21
CA ASN A 182 12.74 -29.31 -43.95
C ASN A 182 12.93 -30.52 -42.98
N GLY A 183 11.84 -30.85 -42.25
CA GLY A 183 11.64 -32.04 -41.39
C GLY A 183 11.26 -31.71 -39.93
N ASP A 184 9.98 -31.52 -39.57
CA ASP A 184 8.98 -32.54 -39.13
C ASP A 184 9.35 -33.29 -37.82
N ALA A 185 8.71 -33.02 -36.65
CA ALA A 185 7.42 -33.56 -36.13
C ALA A 185 7.60 -34.82 -35.22
N ALA A 186 6.84 -35.13 -34.14
CA ALA A 186 5.79 -34.45 -33.32
C ALA A 186 5.51 -35.23 -31.99
N SER A 187 4.65 -34.70 -31.09
CA SER A 187 3.84 -35.40 -30.03
C SER A 187 4.58 -36.01 -28.78
N GLU A 188 3.99 -36.31 -27.59
CA GLU A 188 2.65 -36.10 -26.97
C GLU A 188 2.61 -36.29 -25.41
N SER A 189 1.53 -35.83 -24.74
CA SER A 189 1.01 -36.26 -23.39
C SER A 189 1.81 -35.90 -22.10
N THR A 190 1.52 -36.33 -20.84
CA THR A 190 0.38 -36.16 -19.85
C THR A 190 0.95 -36.36 -18.40
N GLY A 191 0.30 -36.16 -17.23
CA GLY A 191 -1.03 -35.63 -16.80
C GLY A 191 -1.39 -36.07 -15.34
N TYR A 192 -2.42 -35.45 -14.70
CA TYR A 192 -3.02 -35.71 -13.34
C TYR A 192 -2.17 -35.44 -12.05
N ASP A 193 -2.71 -35.25 -10.82
CA ASP A 193 -3.91 -34.53 -10.29
C ASP A 193 -3.95 -34.53 -8.72
N GLY A 194 -4.81 -33.70 -8.07
CA GLY A 194 -5.33 -33.89 -6.69
C GLY A 194 -4.86 -32.98 -5.52
N ASP A 195 -5.73 -32.09 -5.01
CA ASP A 195 -6.56 -32.15 -3.76
C ASP A 195 -5.97 -32.88 -2.50
N ASP A 196 -6.20 -32.52 -1.22
CA ASP A 196 -7.21 -31.69 -0.52
C ASP A 196 -6.76 -31.15 0.88
N ASP A 197 -7.47 -30.11 1.37
CA ASP A 197 -7.88 -29.73 2.75
C ASP A 197 -6.99 -29.39 4.00
N GLU A 198 -7.57 -28.42 4.71
CA GLU A 198 -7.39 -27.70 5.99
C GLU A 198 -6.76 -28.36 7.26
N SER A 199 -6.14 -27.52 8.10
CA SER A 199 -6.73 -27.12 9.42
C SER A 199 -5.88 -26.10 10.21
N GLU A 200 -6.53 -25.03 10.72
CA GLU A 200 -5.94 -24.11 11.72
C GLU A 200 -6.34 -24.53 13.16
N SER A 201 -5.49 -24.24 14.15
CA SER A 201 -5.87 -24.32 15.57
C SER A 201 -5.48 -23.04 16.30
N ASP A 202 -6.48 -22.31 16.79
CA ASP A 202 -6.34 -20.98 17.39
C ASP A 202 -6.41 -21.04 18.92
N SER A 203 -5.61 -20.22 19.61
CA SER A 203 -5.66 -20.13 21.08
C SER A 203 -5.09 -18.82 21.63
N ASN A 204 -5.92 -18.00 22.28
CA ASN A 204 -6.02 -18.03 23.75
C ASN A 204 -7.01 -16.98 24.35
N ASP A 205 -7.37 -17.28 25.60
CA ASP A 205 -7.89 -16.41 26.69
C ASP A 205 -8.24 -14.95 26.39
N TYR A 206 -9.52 -14.59 26.61
CA TYR A 206 -9.97 -13.21 26.81
C TYR A 206 -10.78 -13.09 28.10
N LYS A 207 -10.29 -12.27 29.03
CA LYS A 207 -10.98 -11.92 30.27
C LYS A 207 -12.18 -11.01 29.99
N ALA A 208 -13.33 -11.36 30.55
CA ALA A 208 -14.61 -10.73 30.21
C ALA A 208 -14.72 -9.25 30.68
N ASP A 209 -15.30 -8.41 29.83
CA ASP A 209 -15.72 -7.04 30.16
C ASP A 209 -17.09 -7.07 30.87
N PRO A 210 -17.21 -6.71 32.16
CA PRO A 210 -18.40 -6.98 32.98
C PRO A 210 -19.63 -6.11 32.65
N LEU A 211 -19.55 -5.23 31.65
CA LEU A 211 -20.65 -4.39 31.16
C LEU A 211 -21.07 -4.71 29.72
N GLY A 212 -20.28 -5.50 28.96
CA GLY A 212 -20.55 -5.81 27.56
C GLY A 212 -20.51 -4.61 26.59
N ILE A 213 -20.06 -3.44 27.05
CA ILE A 213 -20.04 -2.20 26.25
C ILE A 213 -18.81 -2.18 25.33
N ARG A 214 -17.69 -2.80 25.73
CA ARG A 214 -16.51 -2.99 24.87
C ARG A 214 -16.45 -4.41 24.33
N MET A 215 -17.37 -4.74 23.42
CA MET A 215 -17.20 -5.91 22.58
C MET A 215 -16.03 -5.69 21.61
N GLU A 216 -15.13 -6.68 21.49
CA GLU A 216 -14.14 -6.66 20.43
C GLU A 216 -14.84 -6.71 19.07
N VAL A 217 -14.47 -5.81 18.16
CA VAL A 217 -15.03 -5.76 16.79
C VAL A 217 -14.95 -7.11 16.08
N ARG A 218 -13.92 -7.92 16.35
CA ARG A 218 -13.79 -9.30 15.83
C ARG A 218 -14.90 -10.23 16.32
N LYS A 219 -15.31 -10.14 17.59
CA LYS A 219 -16.38 -10.95 18.18
C LYS A 219 -17.75 -10.50 17.66
N GLU A 220 -17.97 -9.18 17.58
CA GLU A 220 -19.20 -8.61 16.99
C GLU A 220 -19.35 -9.01 15.50
N VAL A 221 -18.27 -8.93 14.71
CA VAL A 221 -18.25 -9.38 13.31
C VAL A 221 -18.50 -10.90 13.19
N GLY A 222 -18.01 -11.70 14.14
CA GLY A 222 -18.28 -13.14 14.20
C GLY A 222 -19.75 -13.46 14.47
N GLU A 223 -20.33 -12.91 15.53
CA GLU A 223 -21.74 -13.12 15.90
C GLU A 223 -22.72 -12.59 14.83
N LEU A 224 -22.35 -11.50 14.13
CA LEU A 224 -23.14 -10.96 13.03
C LEU A 224 -23.02 -11.76 11.71
N GLY A 225 -22.22 -12.83 11.65
CA GLY A 225 -22.04 -13.63 10.44
C GLY A 225 -21.20 -12.95 9.35
N GLY A 226 -20.28 -12.06 9.74
CA GLY A 226 -19.28 -11.46 8.88
C GLY A 226 -19.35 -9.93 8.72
N TRP A 227 -18.40 -9.40 7.94
CA TRP A 227 -18.18 -7.95 7.79
C TRP A 227 -19.34 -7.21 7.12
N TRP A 228 -20.10 -7.86 6.22
CA TRP A 228 -21.22 -7.22 5.51
C TRP A 228 -22.38 -6.82 6.44
N PRO A 229 -22.90 -7.72 7.30
CA PRO A 229 -23.83 -7.37 8.38
C PRO A 229 -23.31 -6.28 9.33
N PHE A 230 -22.02 -6.30 9.70
CA PHE A 230 -21.40 -5.25 10.52
C PHE A 230 -21.42 -3.88 9.82
N ILE A 231 -20.95 -3.78 8.56
CA ILE A 231 -21.01 -2.55 7.75
C ILE A 231 -22.45 -2.04 7.59
N LYS A 232 -23.43 -2.95 7.48
CA LYS A 232 -24.87 -2.61 7.40
C LYS A 232 -25.40 -1.93 8.69
N LYS A 233 -24.75 -2.12 9.85
CA LYS A 233 -25.05 -1.41 11.11
C LYS A 233 -24.67 0.08 11.01
N PHE A 234 -23.54 0.40 10.38
CA PHE A 234 -23.09 1.79 10.16
C PHE A 234 -23.97 2.59 9.18
N ARG A 235 -24.90 1.95 8.47
CA ARG A 235 -25.92 2.62 7.65
C ARG A 235 -26.75 3.65 8.45
N ILE A 236 -26.81 3.52 9.78
CA ILE A 236 -27.49 4.50 10.64
C ILE A 236 -26.81 5.88 10.60
N PHE A 237 -25.48 5.94 10.46
CA PHE A 237 -24.72 7.21 10.34
C PHE A 237 -24.94 7.89 8.98
N LEU A 238 -25.20 7.13 7.92
CA LEU A 238 -25.54 7.68 6.59
C LEU A 238 -26.84 8.52 6.61
N LYS A 239 -27.72 8.30 7.61
CA LYS A 239 -28.92 9.13 7.84
C LYS A 239 -28.57 10.56 8.33
N PHE A 240 -27.44 10.73 9.02
CA PHE A 240 -26.95 12.02 9.50
C PHE A 240 -26.06 12.73 8.47
N MET A 241 -25.31 11.94 7.67
CA MET A 241 -24.50 12.40 6.55
C MET A 241 -25.30 13.22 5.52
N TRP A 242 -26.52 12.79 5.17
CA TRP A 242 -27.36 13.50 4.20
C TRP A 242 -28.18 14.62 4.86
N PRO A 243 -28.15 15.87 4.35
CA PRO A 243 -28.91 16.99 4.91
C PRO A 243 -30.43 16.91 4.58
N PHE A 244 -31.14 15.98 5.24
CA PHE A 244 -32.60 15.91 5.20
C PHE A 244 -33.24 17.21 5.76
N GLY A 245 -34.12 17.82 4.98
CA GLY A 245 -34.93 19.00 5.34
C GLY A 245 -34.68 20.23 4.45
N ASN A 246 -33.43 20.47 4.03
CA ASN A 246 -33.06 21.72 3.35
C ASN A 246 -32.54 21.48 1.92
N ALA A 247 -33.36 21.73 0.91
CA ALA A 247 -33.00 21.54 -0.51
C ALA A 247 -31.75 22.35 -0.92
N LEU A 248 -31.59 23.58 -0.40
CA LEU A 248 -30.40 24.41 -0.63
C LEU A 248 -29.12 23.76 -0.08
N LEU A 249 -29.22 23.05 1.05
CA LEU A 249 -28.08 22.37 1.67
C LEU A 249 -27.76 21.04 0.98
N GLN A 250 -28.77 20.36 0.43
CA GLN A 250 -28.59 19.19 -0.45
C GLN A 250 -27.90 19.58 -1.76
N LEU A 251 -28.33 20.69 -2.38
CA LEU A 251 -27.68 21.22 -3.59
C LEU A 251 -26.21 21.57 -3.32
N ARG A 252 -25.90 22.21 -2.17
CA ARG A 252 -24.51 22.47 -1.75
C ARG A 252 -23.70 21.17 -1.59
N PHE A 253 -24.24 20.16 -0.90
CA PHE A 253 -23.56 18.86 -0.72
C PHE A 253 -23.25 18.18 -2.07
N ILE A 254 -24.22 18.13 -2.99
CA ILE A 254 -24.05 17.57 -4.34
C ILE A 254 -23.01 18.35 -5.14
N LEU A 255 -23.05 19.69 -5.07
CA LEU A 255 -22.13 20.57 -5.79
C LEU A 255 -20.70 20.49 -5.23
N THR A 256 -20.51 20.31 -3.92
CA THR A 256 -19.20 20.00 -3.33
C THR A 256 -18.68 18.66 -3.84
N LEU A 257 -19.50 17.61 -3.83
CA LEU A 257 -19.10 16.28 -4.33
C LEU A 257 -18.66 16.34 -5.80
N PHE A 258 -19.38 17.10 -6.63
CA PHE A 258 -19.02 17.37 -8.03
C PHE A 258 -17.67 18.11 -8.15
N PHE A 259 -17.47 19.22 -7.43
CA PHE A 259 -16.22 19.97 -7.51
C PHE A 259 -15.01 19.20 -6.96
N VAL A 260 -15.19 18.38 -5.92
CA VAL A 260 -14.10 17.51 -5.43
C VAL A 260 -13.73 16.48 -6.50
N MET A 261 -14.70 15.80 -7.11
CA MET A 261 -14.40 14.88 -8.22
C MET A 261 -13.71 15.60 -9.39
N ALA A 262 -14.17 16.79 -9.79
CA ALA A 262 -13.54 17.58 -10.84
C ALA A 262 -12.07 17.94 -10.53
N GLY A 263 -11.79 18.43 -9.31
CA GLY A 263 -10.42 18.72 -8.85
C GLY A 263 -9.52 17.47 -8.84
N ARG A 264 -10.08 16.30 -8.51
CA ARG A 264 -9.37 15.02 -8.58
C ARG A 264 -9.04 14.60 -10.01
N PHE A 265 -9.95 14.74 -10.97
CA PHE A 265 -9.65 14.51 -12.39
C PHE A 265 -8.56 15.47 -12.92
N ILE A 266 -8.63 16.75 -12.52
CA ILE A 266 -7.62 17.76 -12.84
C ILE A 266 -6.25 17.38 -12.27
N SER A 267 -6.20 16.91 -11.01
CA SER A 267 -4.97 16.43 -10.36
C SER A 267 -4.32 15.28 -11.13
N VAL A 268 -5.09 14.33 -11.67
CA VAL A 268 -4.60 13.22 -12.50
C VAL A 268 -4.13 13.69 -13.89
N TYR A 269 -4.75 14.73 -14.45
CA TYR A 269 -4.40 15.28 -15.77
C TYR A 269 -3.17 16.22 -15.74
N LYS A 270 -2.93 16.88 -14.60
CA LYS A 270 -1.83 17.81 -14.32
C LYS A 270 -0.44 17.32 -14.80
N PRO A 271 0.05 16.11 -14.45
CA PRO A 271 1.37 15.63 -14.91
C PRO A 271 1.48 15.47 -16.43
N LEU A 272 0.39 15.13 -17.13
CA LEU A 272 0.40 14.99 -18.60
C LEU A 272 0.61 16.35 -19.29
N GLN A 273 0.05 17.42 -18.74
CA GLN A 273 0.24 18.78 -19.25
C GLN A 273 1.63 19.35 -18.91
N THR A 274 2.19 19.00 -17.75
CA THR A 274 3.60 19.30 -17.44
C THR A 274 4.56 18.58 -18.39
N ALA A 275 4.26 17.33 -18.78
CA ALA A 275 5.07 16.61 -19.78
C ALA A 275 5.04 17.30 -21.16
N LEU A 276 3.86 17.69 -21.66
CA LEU A 276 3.73 18.42 -22.92
C LEU A 276 4.47 19.79 -22.92
N LEU A 277 4.54 20.46 -21.76
CA LEU A 277 5.34 21.67 -21.59
C LEU A 277 6.85 21.37 -21.68
N LEU A 278 7.31 20.28 -21.07
CA LEU A 278 8.72 19.86 -21.13
C LEU A 278 9.12 19.41 -22.55
N ASP A 279 8.25 18.67 -23.24
CA ASP A 279 8.44 18.25 -24.65
C ASP A 279 8.52 19.48 -25.59
N ALA A 280 7.71 20.51 -25.35
CA ALA A 280 7.78 21.77 -26.10
C ALA A 280 9.10 22.54 -25.87
N LEU A 281 9.58 22.59 -24.63
CA LEU A 281 10.89 23.16 -24.30
C LEU A 281 12.04 22.37 -24.96
N ALA A 282 11.98 21.04 -24.93
CA ALA A 282 13.02 20.17 -25.48
C ALA A 282 13.07 20.21 -27.03
N SER A 283 11.93 20.45 -27.69
CA SER A 283 11.82 20.56 -29.15
C SER A 283 12.05 21.99 -29.68
N GLY A 284 12.24 22.98 -28.81
CA GLY A 284 12.44 24.39 -29.22
C GLY A 284 11.19 25.07 -29.79
N ALA A 285 10.00 24.52 -29.56
CA ALA A 285 8.72 25.09 -30.00
C ALA A 285 8.24 26.20 -29.04
N ASP A 286 7.33 27.08 -29.50
CA ASP A 286 6.78 28.20 -28.72
C ASP A 286 6.21 27.75 -27.34
N PRO A 287 6.90 28.01 -26.22
CA PRO A 287 6.55 27.43 -24.93
C PRO A 287 5.34 28.12 -24.29
N TRP A 288 4.98 29.31 -24.76
CA TRP A 288 3.93 30.16 -24.19
C TRP A 288 2.54 29.50 -24.20
N ARG A 289 2.23 28.66 -25.20
CA ARG A 289 0.95 27.96 -25.29
C ARG A 289 0.79 26.87 -24.22
N PRO A 290 1.67 25.85 -24.10
CA PRO A 290 1.56 24.86 -23.04
C PRO A 290 1.78 25.49 -21.65
N LEU A 291 2.61 26.52 -21.51
CA LEU A 291 2.80 27.24 -20.25
C LEU A 291 1.49 27.87 -19.75
N ALA A 292 0.75 28.54 -20.64
CA ALA A 292 -0.57 29.11 -20.30
C ALA A 292 -1.59 28.04 -19.90
N VAL A 293 -1.58 26.86 -20.54
CA VAL A 293 -2.44 25.72 -20.17
C VAL A 293 -2.08 25.19 -18.78
N VAL A 294 -0.79 24.98 -18.48
CA VAL A 294 -0.34 24.54 -17.15
C VAL A 294 -0.69 25.56 -16.07
N ILE A 295 -0.53 26.86 -16.32
CA ILE A 295 -0.90 27.92 -15.37
C ILE A 295 -2.41 27.95 -15.12
N THR A 296 -3.24 27.95 -16.18
CA THR A 296 -4.71 27.97 -16.02
C THR A 296 -5.23 26.74 -15.28
N ILE A 297 -4.64 25.56 -15.50
CA ILE A 297 -4.94 24.34 -14.74
C ILE A 297 -4.61 24.49 -13.25
N ASN A 298 -3.44 25.04 -12.89
CA ASN A 298 -3.06 25.26 -11.49
C ASN A 298 -3.96 26.29 -10.79
N VAL A 299 -4.37 27.36 -11.50
CA VAL A 299 -5.32 28.35 -10.97
C VAL A 299 -6.70 27.71 -10.77
N ALA A 300 -7.20 26.93 -11.74
CA ALA A 300 -8.49 26.25 -11.63
C ALA A 300 -8.53 25.26 -10.45
N ASP A 301 -7.49 24.42 -10.31
CA ASP A 301 -7.29 23.47 -9.20
C ASP A 301 -7.34 24.18 -7.82
N THR A 302 -6.68 25.34 -7.72
CA THR A 302 -6.69 26.19 -6.50
C THR A 302 -8.07 26.80 -6.24
N VAL A 303 -8.75 27.31 -7.28
CA VAL A 303 -10.08 27.92 -7.18
C VAL A 303 -11.13 26.88 -6.79
N PHE A 304 -11.14 25.69 -7.42
CA PHE A 304 -12.04 24.61 -7.03
C PHE A 304 -11.79 24.16 -5.58
N SER A 305 -10.53 24.05 -5.16
CA SER A 305 -10.17 23.74 -3.77
C SER A 305 -10.67 24.78 -2.76
N PHE A 306 -10.76 26.07 -3.14
CA PHE A 306 -11.33 27.13 -2.32
C PHE A 306 -12.87 27.12 -2.32
N VAL A 307 -13.48 26.97 -3.50
CA VAL A 307 -14.94 26.85 -3.66
C VAL A 307 -15.49 25.65 -2.87
N VAL A 308 -14.84 24.48 -2.95
CA VAL A 308 -15.16 23.30 -2.15
C VAL A 308 -15.22 23.63 -0.65
N LYS A 309 -14.21 24.32 -0.11
CA LYS A 309 -14.16 24.69 1.33
C LYS A 309 -15.30 25.65 1.70
N LEU A 310 -15.62 26.62 0.86
CA LEU A 310 -16.73 27.57 1.08
C LEU A 310 -18.10 26.90 1.03
N LEU A 311 -18.31 25.92 0.14
CA LEU A 311 -19.56 25.16 0.13
C LEU A 311 -19.63 24.16 1.29
N TRP A 312 -18.48 23.67 1.78
CA TRP A 312 -18.44 22.63 2.80
C TRP A 312 -18.69 23.12 4.22
N ILE A 313 -18.16 24.29 4.59
CA ILE A 313 -18.22 24.78 5.97
C ILE A 313 -19.66 24.87 6.52
N ASP A 314 -20.60 25.36 5.70
CA ASP A 314 -22.02 25.45 6.04
C ASP A 314 -22.71 24.07 6.17
N VAL A 315 -22.23 23.06 5.42
CA VAL A 315 -22.77 21.69 5.47
C VAL A 315 -22.26 20.97 6.71
N SER A 316 -20.95 21.01 6.97
CA SER A 316 -20.33 20.38 8.14
C SER A 316 -20.87 20.98 9.44
N LEU A 317 -20.93 22.31 9.56
CA LEU A 317 -21.48 22.96 10.76
C LEU A 317 -22.96 22.58 11.03
N HIS A 318 -23.76 22.39 9.99
CA HIS A 318 -25.14 21.92 10.14
C HIS A 318 -25.21 20.45 10.57
N ARG A 319 -24.37 19.56 10.03
CA ARG A 319 -24.31 18.15 10.44
C ARG A 319 -23.84 18.00 11.88
N ALA A 320 -22.72 18.63 12.24
CA ALA A 320 -22.14 18.56 13.58
C ALA A 320 -23.18 18.94 14.65
N LYS A 321 -23.82 20.11 14.51
CA LYS A 321 -24.91 20.55 15.38
C LYS A 321 -26.08 19.55 15.45
N LYS A 322 -26.46 18.95 14.32
CA LYS A 322 -27.57 17.99 14.25
C LYS A 322 -27.21 16.66 14.92
N LEU A 323 -25.96 16.20 14.78
CA LEU A 323 -25.44 15.00 15.41
C LEU A 323 -25.34 15.18 16.93
N GLU A 324 -24.72 16.28 17.39
CA GLU A 324 -24.59 16.61 18.82
C GLU A 324 -25.96 16.68 19.53
N VAL A 325 -26.92 17.40 18.95
CA VAL A 325 -28.27 17.56 19.52
C VAL A 325 -29.04 16.24 19.57
N GLU A 326 -28.94 15.40 18.53
CA GLU A 326 -29.58 14.08 18.53
C GLU A 326 -28.92 13.16 19.57
N VAL A 327 -27.58 13.05 19.57
CA VAL A 327 -26.85 12.19 20.52
C VAL A 327 -27.16 12.58 21.97
N GLN A 328 -27.17 13.88 22.28
CA GLN A 328 -27.54 14.39 23.60
C GLN A 328 -29.00 14.09 23.95
N SER A 329 -29.92 14.21 22.99
CA SER A 329 -31.34 13.89 23.19
C SER A 329 -31.57 12.39 23.43
N GLN A 330 -30.88 11.53 22.69
CA GLN A 330 -30.95 10.07 22.85
C GLN A 330 -30.42 9.67 24.24
N ILE A 331 -29.26 10.20 24.66
CA ILE A 331 -28.69 9.91 25.98
C ILE A 331 -29.59 10.40 27.12
N MET A 332 -30.26 11.54 26.97
CA MET A 332 -31.22 12.04 27.98
C MET A 332 -32.56 11.29 27.99
N SER A 333 -32.78 10.35 27.05
CA SER A 333 -33.97 9.50 26.97
C SER A 333 -33.76 8.07 27.50
N LEU A 334 -32.56 7.77 28.02
CA LEU A 334 -32.24 6.46 28.59
C LEU A 334 -32.82 6.30 30.01
N ASP A 335 -33.06 5.05 30.40
CA ASP A 335 -33.65 4.72 31.70
C ASP A 335 -32.80 5.19 32.89
N PHE A 336 -33.46 5.46 34.02
CA PHE A 336 -32.79 5.75 35.29
C PHE A 336 -31.77 4.65 35.67
N SER A 337 -32.04 3.39 35.34
CA SER A 337 -31.12 2.26 35.53
C SER A 337 -29.77 2.46 34.82
N PHE A 338 -29.77 3.05 33.61
CA PHE A 338 -28.54 3.40 32.90
C PHE A 338 -27.83 4.56 33.60
N HIS A 339 -28.54 5.66 33.88
CA HIS A 339 -27.97 6.84 34.53
C HIS A 339 -27.46 6.60 35.97
N SER A 340 -27.97 5.58 36.66
CA SER A 340 -27.49 5.17 37.99
C SER A 340 -26.31 4.19 37.96
N GLN A 341 -26.00 3.57 36.82
CA GLN A 341 -24.91 2.57 36.68
C GLN A 341 -23.72 3.12 35.87
N ALA A 342 -23.98 3.93 34.85
CA ALA A 342 -22.93 4.53 34.01
C ALA A 342 -22.27 5.71 34.72
N GLN A 343 -20.92 5.73 34.81
CA GLN A 343 -20.21 6.87 35.37
C GLN A 343 -20.42 8.11 34.47
N PRO A 344 -20.97 9.25 34.97
CA PRO A 344 -21.30 10.40 34.13
C PRO A 344 -20.09 10.97 33.36
N THR A 345 -18.89 10.85 33.92
CA THR A 345 -17.61 11.17 33.27
C THR A 345 -17.42 10.46 31.93
N ASP A 346 -17.83 9.20 31.82
CA ASP A 346 -17.63 8.41 30.60
C ASP A 346 -18.77 8.59 29.59
N VAL A 347 -19.99 8.84 30.07
CA VAL A 347 -21.11 9.23 29.21
C VAL A 347 -20.81 10.55 28.49
N ILE A 348 -20.30 11.56 29.21
CA ILE A 348 -19.88 12.84 28.61
C ILE A 348 -18.77 12.63 27.57
N LYS A 349 -17.71 11.86 27.90
CA LYS A 349 -16.68 11.50 26.91
C LYS A 349 -17.25 10.79 25.69
N ALA A 350 -18.26 9.94 25.84
CA ALA A 350 -18.87 9.26 24.71
C ALA A 350 -19.56 10.25 23.75
N VAL A 351 -20.17 11.33 24.27
CA VAL A 351 -20.67 12.46 23.48
C VAL A 351 -19.53 13.24 22.82
N ASP A 352 -18.51 13.63 23.60
CA ASP A 352 -17.36 14.39 23.09
C ASP A 352 -16.64 13.63 21.96
N ASN A 353 -16.43 12.32 22.15
CA ASN A 353 -15.84 11.43 21.13
C ASN A 353 -16.80 11.22 19.95
N ALA A 354 -18.13 11.28 20.11
CA ALA A 354 -19.07 11.15 19.00
C ALA A 354 -18.96 12.30 17.99
N GLY A 355 -18.47 13.48 18.39
CA GLY A 355 -18.11 14.57 17.48
C GLY A 355 -17.06 14.15 16.43
N SER A 356 -16.16 13.21 16.76
CA SER A 356 -15.19 12.68 15.79
C SER A 356 -15.82 11.83 14.68
N VAL A 357 -17.07 11.37 14.85
CA VAL A 357 -17.76 10.59 13.81
C VAL A 357 -18.07 11.45 12.58
N ASP A 358 -18.32 12.75 12.73
CA ASP A 358 -18.53 13.65 11.58
C ASP A 358 -17.23 13.79 10.74
N THR A 359 -16.07 13.92 11.39
CA THR A 359 -14.78 14.02 10.69
C THR A 359 -14.33 12.69 10.07
N LEU A 360 -14.69 11.56 10.68
CA LEU A 360 -14.49 10.22 10.10
C LEU A 360 -15.38 9.99 8.87
N LEU A 361 -16.65 10.41 8.91
CA LEU A 361 -17.55 10.35 7.75
C LEU A 361 -17.04 11.21 6.60
N ASP A 362 -16.60 12.45 6.88
CA ASP A 362 -16.03 13.34 5.87
C ASP A 362 -14.77 12.73 5.23
N SER A 363 -13.90 12.14 6.03
CA SER A 363 -12.72 11.40 5.54
C SER A 363 -13.13 10.22 4.64
N PHE A 364 -14.16 9.46 5.02
CA PHE A 364 -14.62 8.32 4.24
C PHE A 364 -15.21 8.73 2.87
N ILE A 365 -16.00 9.80 2.82
CA ILE A 365 -16.64 10.26 1.57
C ILE A 365 -15.62 10.95 0.66
N PHE A 366 -14.92 11.97 1.16
CA PHE A 366 -14.13 12.89 0.33
C PHE A 366 -12.67 12.47 0.16
N GLN A 367 -12.11 11.72 1.11
CA GLN A 367 -10.77 11.16 0.96
C GLN A 367 -10.85 9.74 0.39
N PHE A 368 -11.42 8.76 1.11
CA PHE A 368 -11.43 7.36 0.66
C PHE A 368 -12.26 7.16 -0.62
N GLY A 369 -13.51 7.62 -0.66
CA GLY A 369 -14.39 7.47 -1.84
C GLY A 369 -13.82 8.10 -3.12
N THR A 370 -13.20 9.27 -3.03
CA THR A 370 -12.61 9.92 -4.22
C THR A 370 -11.22 9.37 -4.57
N ASN A 371 -10.41 8.96 -3.58
CA ASN A 371 -9.16 8.23 -3.81
C ASN A 371 -9.41 6.94 -4.62
N LEU A 372 -10.46 6.18 -4.27
CA LEU A 372 -10.82 4.94 -4.96
C LEU A 372 -11.17 5.19 -6.44
N VAL A 373 -11.95 6.23 -6.74
CA VAL A 373 -12.25 6.62 -8.13
C VAL A 373 -10.98 7.06 -8.86
N THR A 374 -10.09 7.86 -8.24
CA THR A 374 -8.82 8.22 -8.88
C THR A 374 -7.89 7.03 -9.10
N LEU A 375 -7.90 6.03 -8.22
CA LEU A 375 -7.09 4.82 -8.35
C LEU A 375 -7.52 4.00 -9.58
N ILE A 376 -8.84 3.79 -9.74
CA ILE A 376 -9.40 3.10 -10.91
C ILE A 376 -9.06 3.87 -12.20
N VAL A 377 -9.24 5.20 -12.21
CA VAL A 377 -8.92 6.05 -13.37
C VAL A 377 -7.41 6.01 -13.69
N ALA A 378 -6.55 6.05 -12.67
CA ALA A 378 -5.10 5.97 -12.85
C ALA A 378 -4.69 4.62 -13.44
N ILE A 379 -5.20 3.50 -12.94
CA ILE A 379 -4.94 2.16 -13.49
C ILE A 379 -5.37 2.09 -14.96
N VAL A 380 -6.57 2.58 -15.30
CA VAL A 380 -7.06 2.58 -16.69
C VAL A 380 -6.18 3.45 -17.60
N GLN A 381 -5.76 4.63 -17.17
CA GLN A 381 -4.86 5.49 -17.96
C GLN A 381 -3.47 4.86 -18.13
N LEU A 382 -2.93 4.26 -17.07
CA LEU A 382 -1.63 3.58 -17.09
C LEU A 382 -1.62 2.40 -18.06
N PHE A 383 -2.72 1.62 -18.13
CA PHE A 383 -2.89 0.50 -19.05
C PHE A 383 -2.79 0.93 -20.51
N HIS A 384 -3.52 2.00 -20.87
CA HIS A 384 -3.56 2.49 -22.24
C HIS A 384 -2.26 3.20 -22.66
N ARG A 385 -1.49 3.73 -21.70
CA ARG A 385 -0.27 4.52 -21.98
C ARG A 385 1.03 3.70 -21.93
N TYR A 386 1.12 2.71 -21.05
CA TYR A 386 2.34 1.92 -20.79
C TYR A 386 2.12 0.40 -20.81
N GLY A 387 0.90 -0.08 -21.09
CA GLY A 387 0.59 -1.50 -21.18
C GLY A 387 0.46 -2.22 -19.83
N LEU A 388 0.37 -3.55 -19.91
CA LEU A 388 0.13 -4.42 -18.75
C LEU A 388 1.30 -4.42 -17.74
N TYR A 389 2.53 -4.25 -18.22
CA TYR A 389 3.75 -4.41 -17.42
C TYR A 389 3.81 -3.47 -16.21
N VAL A 390 3.64 -2.16 -16.45
CA VAL A 390 3.71 -1.15 -15.37
C VAL A 390 2.60 -1.35 -14.34
N ILE A 391 1.43 -1.86 -14.76
CA ILE A 391 0.34 -2.20 -13.83
C ILE A 391 0.67 -3.40 -12.96
N LEU A 392 1.32 -4.44 -13.49
CA LEU A 392 1.73 -5.58 -12.67
C LEU A 392 2.71 -5.13 -11.57
N ILE A 393 3.66 -4.26 -11.90
CA ILE A 393 4.56 -3.65 -10.89
C ILE A 393 3.80 -2.77 -9.90
N CYS A 394 2.98 -1.82 -10.36
CA CYS A 394 2.21 -0.95 -9.45
C CYS A 394 1.25 -1.76 -8.54
N THR A 395 0.68 -2.85 -9.04
CA THR A 395 -0.18 -3.75 -8.27
C THR A 395 0.63 -4.56 -7.25
N HIS A 396 1.82 -5.04 -7.62
CA HIS A 396 2.75 -5.73 -6.72
C HIS A 396 3.22 -4.81 -5.58
N THR A 397 3.66 -3.58 -5.90
CA THR A 397 4.06 -2.59 -4.88
C THR A 397 2.88 -2.18 -3.99
N ALA A 398 1.67 -2.00 -4.55
CA ALA A 398 0.47 -1.70 -3.77
C ALA A 398 0.09 -2.87 -2.84
N ALA A 399 0.13 -4.12 -3.33
CA ALA A 399 -0.16 -5.30 -2.53
C ALA A 399 0.85 -5.45 -1.36
N TYR A 400 2.14 -5.28 -1.63
CA TYR A 400 3.17 -5.25 -0.59
C TYR A 400 2.89 -4.15 0.45
N TYR A 401 2.62 -2.91 -0.01
CA TYR A 401 2.31 -1.79 0.89
C TYR A 401 1.11 -2.10 1.79
N CYS A 402 0.01 -2.61 1.23
CA CYS A 402 -1.17 -3.00 2.02
C CYS A 402 -0.89 -4.12 3.03
N ILE A 403 0.03 -5.05 2.75
CA ILE A 403 0.43 -6.09 3.71
C ILE A 403 1.22 -5.48 4.87
N VAL A 404 2.19 -4.60 4.59
CA VAL A 404 2.99 -3.90 5.62
C VAL A 404 2.12 -2.96 6.44
N GLU A 405 1.27 -2.15 5.79
CA GLU A 405 0.33 -1.24 6.44
C GLU A 405 -0.62 -2.00 7.36
N LYS A 406 -1.19 -3.14 6.91
CA LYS A 406 -2.03 -4.00 7.74
C LYS A 406 -1.29 -4.47 9.01
N ARG A 407 -0.02 -4.89 8.91
CA ARG A 407 0.78 -5.29 10.09
C ARG A 407 1.01 -4.10 11.03
N TYR A 408 1.50 -2.99 10.49
CA TYR A 408 1.76 -1.76 11.24
C TYR A 408 0.51 -1.29 11.99
N VAL A 409 -0.64 -1.21 11.30
CA VAL A 409 -1.92 -0.81 11.89
C VAL A 409 -2.37 -1.78 12.98
N THR A 410 -2.21 -3.11 12.82
CA THR A 410 -2.58 -4.05 13.90
C THR A 410 -1.75 -3.88 15.17
N VAL A 411 -0.44 -3.61 15.06
CA VAL A 411 0.43 -3.36 16.23
C VAL A 411 0.14 -1.98 16.84
N ALA A 412 0.05 -0.94 16.00
CA ALA A 412 -0.23 0.42 16.45
C ALA A 412 -1.60 0.56 17.14
N THR A 413 -2.63 -0.15 16.66
CA THR A 413 -3.96 -0.15 17.28
C THR A 413 -3.90 -0.72 18.71
N ALA A 414 -3.18 -1.82 18.92
CA ALA A 414 -3.05 -2.45 20.24
C ALA A 414 -2.32 -1.55 21.26
N GLU A 415 -1.35 -0.73 20.83
CA GLU A 415 -0.73 0.28 21.69
C GLU A 415 -1.61 1.52 21.89
N HIS A 416 -2.31 1.98 20.83
CA HIS A 416 -3.27 3.08 20.96
C HIS A 416 -4.41 2.74 21.92
N ASP A 417 -4.91 1.51 21.96
CA ASP A 417 -5.92 1.08 22.93
C ASP A 417 -5.41 1.10 24.37
N LYS A 418 -4.16 0.69 24.62
CA LYS A 418 -3.50 0.84 25.93
C LYS A 418 -3.40 2.32 26.31
N CYS A 419 -2.89 3.17 25.42
CA CYS A 419 -2.84 4.62 25.62
C CYS A 419 -4.23 5.23 25.90
N ASN A 420 -5.27 4.78 25.19
CA ASN A 420 -6.64 5.25 25.34
C ASN A 420 -7.23 4.86 26.70
N THR A 421 -7.04 3.62 27.17
CA THR A 421 -7.52 3.22 28.51
C THR A 421 -6.82 3.98 29.64
N LEU A 422 -5.52 4.28 29.51
CA LEU A 422 -4.77 5.10 30.46
C LEU A 422 -5.25 6.56 30.45
N ARG A 423 -5.49 7.14 29.26
CA ARG A 423 -6.09 8.47 29.07
C ARG A 423 -7.48 8.55 29.71
N ASP A 424 -8.34 7.56 29.45
CA ASP A 424 -9.70 7.49 29.97
C ASP A 424 -9.69 7.44 31.51
N LYS A 425 -8.75 6.69 32.10
CA LYS A 425 -8.53 6.55 33.56
C LYS A 425 -7.99 7.84 34.21
N GLN A 426 -7.04 8.52 33.56
CA GLN A 426 -6.57 9.85 33.97
C GLN A 426 -7.74 10.85 34.01
N GLU A 427 -8.56 10.87 32.96
CA GLU A 427 -9.67 11.83 32.83
C GLU A 427 -10.83 11.51 33.78
N ARG A 428 -11.10 10.23 34.09
CA ARG A 428 -12.00 9.85 35.21
C ARG A 428 -11.56 10.55 36.50
N ARG A 429 -10.31 10.32 36.92
CA ARG A 429 -9.75 10.95 38.11
C ARG A 429 -9.87 12.47 38.05
N ARG A 430 -9.50 13.13 36.95
CA ARG A 430 -9.59 14.61 36.81
C ARG A 430 -11.00 15.13 37.15
N GLN A 431 -12.05 14.54 36.59
CA GLN A 431 -13.42 15.01 36.84
C GLN A 431 -13.90 14.65 38.25
N ASP A 432 -13.55 13.47 38.76
CA ASP A 432 -13.95 13.02 40.09
C ASP A 432 -13.29 13.87 41.20
N SER A 433 -11.99 14.21 41.06
CA SER A 433 -11.29 15.13 41.98
C SER A 433 -11.88 16.54 41.99
N VAL A 434 -12.37 17.03 40.83
CA VAL A 434 -13.01 18.36 40.71
C VAL A 434 -14.43 18.36 41.27
N ARG A 435 -15.25 17.34 40.98
CA ARG A 435 -16.59 17.21 41.59
C ARG A 435 -16.51 17.00 43.10
N GLY A 436 -15.52 16.25 43.57
CA GLY A 436 -15.23 16.02 44.99
C GLY A 436 -14.44 17.13 45.69
N TRP A 437 -14.20 18.29 45.04
CA TRP A 437 -13.27 19.32 45.54
C TRP A 437 -13.59 19.79 46.96
N SER A 438 -14.87 19.97 47.31
CA SER A 438 -15.29 20.35 48.67
C SER A 438 -14.84 19.33 49.72
N THR A 439 -15.03 18.04 49.45
CA THR A 439 -14.57 16.94 50.31
C THR A 439 -13.04 16.91 50.41
N VAL A 440 -12.32 17.05 49.29
CA VAL A 440 -10.85 17.05 49.25
C VAL A 440 -10.26 18.26 49.99
N SER A 441 -10.91 19.42 49.89
CA SER A 441 -10.56 20.66 50.60
C SER A 441 -10.82 20.54 52.10
N ASN A 442 -12.00 20.07 52.51
CA ASN A 442 -12.38 19.90 53.92
C ASN A 442 -11.45 18.93 54.67
N HIS A 443 -10.93 17.90 53.99
CA HIS A 443 -9.95 16.96 54.56
C HIS A 443 -8.48 17.42 54.39
N ASN A 444 -8.24 18.60 53.81
CA ASN A 444 -6.91 19.14 53.47
C ASN A 444 -6.04 18.16 52.64
N ARG A 445 -6.68 17.38 51.75
CA ARG A 445 -6.05 16.32 50.94
C ARG A 445 -5.63 16.76 49.54
N VAL A 446 -5.78 18.05 49.20
CA VAL A 446 -5.50 18.59 47.84
C VAL A 446 -4.13 18.16 47.31
N LYS A 447 -3.05 18.27 48.12
CA LYS A 447 -1.69 17.86 47.72
C LYS A 447 -1.55 16.37 47.41
N TYR A 448 -2.28 15.52 48.15
CA TYR A 448 -2.30 14.07 47.95
C TYR A 448 -3.01 13.71 46.64
N GLU A 449 -4.17 14.33 46.39
CA GLU A 449 -4.95 14.12 45.17
C GLU A 449 -4.20 14.60 43.91
N THR A 450 -3.51 15.75 43.98
CA THR A 450 -2.62 16.20 42.88
C THR A 450 -1.45 15.25 42.64
N GLY A 451 -0.95 14.56 43.67
CA GLY A 451 0.07 13.52 43.53
C GLY A 451 -0.47 12.27 42.82
N LEU A 452 -1.67 11.82 43.18
CA LEU A 452 -2.36 10.72 42.51
C LEU A 452 -2.73 11.05 41.04
N PHE A 453 -3.04 12.31 40.74
CA PHE A 453 -3.23 12.77 39.36
C PHE A 453 -1.91 12.80 38.60
N SER A 454 -0.85 13.38 39.18
CA SER A 454 0.49 13.41 38.56
C SER A 454 1.04 12.02 38.26
N SER A 455 0.80 11.03 39.12
CA SER A 455 1.17 9.63 38.90
C SER A 455 0.38 9.01 37.73
N ALA A 456 -0.92 9.29 37.62
CA ALA A 456 -1.74 8.83 36.49
C ALA A 456 -1.28 9.45 35.15
N VAL A 457 -1.04 10.76 35.13
CA VAL A 457 -0.47 11.47 33.97
C VAL A 457 0.89 10.90 33.59
N GLY A 458 1.76 10.63 34.58
CA GLY A 458 3.05 9.98 34.35
C GLY A 458 2.92 8.62 33.67
N SER A 459 2.00 7.76 34.14
CA SER A 459 1.75 6.44 33.54
C SER A 459 1.17 6.49 32.13
N TRP A 460 0.38 7.52 31.80
CA TRP A 460 -0.10 7.75 30.43
C TRP A 460 1.03 8.28 29.53
N MET A 461 1.80 9.26 29.99
CA MET A 461 2.94 9.82 29.24
C MET A 461 4.06 8.79 28.99
N SER A 462 4.27 7.83 29.90
CA SER A 462 5.27 6.78 29.70
C SER A 462 4.90 5.75 28.63
N GLN A 463 3.63 5.65 28.20
CA GLN A 463 3.23 4.79 27.08
C GLN A 463 3.46 5.46 25.72
N TRP A 464 3.78 6.76 25.68
CA TRP A 464 4.09 7.53 24.47
C TRP A 464 5.59 7.76 24.24
N ARG A 465 6.47 7.04 24.96
CA ARG A 465 7.94 7.17 24.88
C ARG A 465 8.58 5.81 24.65
#